data_AF-A0A2N9X6Y2-F1
#
_entry.id   AF-A0A2N9X6Y2-F1
#
_cell.length_a   1.000
_cell.length_b   1.000
_cell.length_c   1.000
_cell.angle_alpha   90.00
_cell.angle_beta   90.00
_cell.angle_gamma   90.00
#
_symmetry.space_group_name_H-M   'P 1'
#
loop_
_entity.id
_entity.type
_entity.pdbx_description
1 polymer ?
#
loop_
_entity_poly.entity_id
_entity_poly.type
_entity_poly.pdbx_seq_one_letter_code
_entity_poly.pdbx_strand_id
1 'polypeptide(L)'
;MIERSLTDNELRLVTNLLGHAANWSEVKIVFGAWWQFHQHAAITCGNRIYFPTAYFTDDFVATTLSRQAWLIHELIHVWQSQHGFPVLLAGVYLAMKAGYHHRRAYRYPPLNEIKYFGQLNMEQQAQLVQDYFLALAGDSRHHSHLLHFRRLLKPFVNHPHNQRLLPHY
;
A
#
# COMPACT_ATOMS: atom_id res chain seq x y z
N MET A 1 20.33 -2.37 12.52
CA MET A 1 19.06 -1.80 12.02
C MET A 1 18.08 -1.84 13.17
N ILE A 2 17.37 -0.74 13.44
CA ILE A 2 16.30 -0.72 14.44
C ILE A 2 15.02 -1.12 13.72
N GLU A 3 14.28 -2.08 14.25
CA GLU A 3 12.96 -2.46 13.72
C GLU A 3 11.93 -2.48 14.84
N ARG A 4 10.69 -2.15 14.52
CA ARG A 4 9.55 -2.21 15.45
C ARG A 4 8.35 -2.88 14.80
N SER A 5 7.49 -3.47 15.62
CA SER A 5 6.15 -3.87 15.17
C SER A 5 5.30 -2.62 14.84
N LEU A 6 4.18 -2.83 14.17
CA LEU A 6 3.12 -1.83 14.13
C LEU A 6 2.68 -1.48 15.56
N THR A 7 2.39 -0.20 15.81
CA THR A 7 1.78 0.24 17.07
C THR A 7 0.32 -0.24 17.16
N ASP A 8 -0.27 -0.20 18.34
CA ASP A 8 -1.70 -0.53 18.52
C ASP A 8 -2.61 0.39 17.69
N ASN A 9 -2.20 1.66 17.50
CA ASN A 9 -2.94 2.61 16.67
C ASN A 9 -2.84 2.26 15.19
N GLU A 10 -1.64 1.94 14.70
CA GLU A 10 -1.41 1.52 13.31
C GLU A 10 -2.14 0.20 13.00
N LEU A 11 -2.09 -0.76 13.94
CA LEU A 11 -2.80 -2.03 13.84
C LEU A 11 -4.31 -1.80 13.77
N ARG A 12 -4.85 -0.92 14.61
CA ARG A 12 -6.28 -0.56 14.59
C ARG A 12 -6.66 0.14 13.28
N LEU A 13 -5.82 1.05 12.79
CA LEU A 13 -6.03 1.75 11.52
C LEU A 13 -6.15 0.77 10.37
N VAL A 14 -5.16 -0.12 10.20
CA VAL A 14 -5.16 -1.08 9.09
C VAL A 14 -6.26 -2.12 9.25
N THR A 15 -6.54 -2.59 10.47
CA THR A 15 -7.60 -3.57 10.72
C THR A 15 -8.98 -2.97 10.43
N ASN A 16 -9.21 -1.69 10.76
CA ASN A 16 -10.48 -1.03 10.42
C ASN A 16 -10.66 -0.85 8.91
N LEU A 17 -9.56 -0.64 8.18
CA LEU A 17 -9.60 -0.39 6.73
C LEU A 17 -9.67 -1.69 5.91
N LEU A 18 -8.82 -2.65 6.25
CA LEU A 18 -8.54 -3.86 5.46
C LEU A 18 -8.92 -5.16 6.20
N GLY A 19 -9.46 -5.06 7.41
CA GLY A 19 -9.81 -6.23 8.21
C GLY A 19 -8.60 -7.10 8.52
N HIS A 20 -8.79 -8.41 8.47
CA HIS A 20 -7.72 -9.40 8.63
C HIS A 20 -7.14 -9.85 7.29
N ALA A 21 -7.05 -8.94 6.32
CA ALA A 21 -6.59 -9.28 4.97
C ALA A 21 -5.19 -9.90 4.95
N ALA A 22 -4.35 -9.54 5.90
CA ALA A 22 -3.02 -10.10 6.12
C ALA A 22 -2.77 -10.25 7.63
N ASN A 23 -1.72 -10.98 8.00
CA ASN A 23 -1.25 -11.04 9.37
C ASN A 23 -0.44 -9.77 9.69
N TRP A 24 -1.14 -8.70 10.06
CA TRP A 24 -0.54 -7.40 10.41
C TRP A 24 0.40 -7.47 11.62
N SER A 25 0.23 -8.47 12.49
CA SER A 25 1.06 -8.65 13.68
C SER A 25 2.51 -9.06 13.35
N GLU A 26 2.73 -9.66 12.18
CA GLU A 26 4.05 -10.02 11.69
C GLU A 26 4.79 -8.85 11.04
N VAL A 27 4.11 -7.73 10.79
CA VAL A 27 4.68 -6.58 10.09
C VAL A 27 5.69 -5.86 10.97
N LYS A 28 6.83 -5.54 10.36
CA LYS A 28 7.91 -4.76 10.98
C LYS A 28 8.19 -3.52 10.15
N ILE A 29 8.25 -2.38 10.83
CA ILE A 29 8.75 -1.12 10.28
C ILE A 29 10.23 -1.04 10.62
N VAL A 30 11.06 -0.97 9.59
CA VAL A 30 12.51 -0.96 9.69
C VAL A 30 13.03 0.46 9.48
N PHE A 31 13.81 0.93 10.45
CA PHE A 31 14.48 2.22 10.41
C PHE A 31 15.72 2.13 9.53
N GLY A 32 15.70 2.89 8.44
CA GLY A 32 16.79 2.97 7.48
C GLY A 32 16.68 1.90 6.41
N ALA A 33 16.77 2.33 5.15
CA ALA A 33 16.93 1.43 4.03
C ALA A 33 18.40 1.01 3.93
N TRP A 34 18.67 -0.26 3.66
CA TRP A 34 19.97 -0.74 3.19
C TRP A 34 20.25 -0.25 1.75
N TRP A 35 19.19 0.18 1.04
CA TRP A 35 19.18 0.68 -0.33
C TRP A 35 18.92 2.20 -0.38
N GLN A 36 19.85 3.02 0.15
CA GLN A 36 19.64 4.48 0.30
C GLN A 36 19.81 5.32 -0.97
N PHE A 37 19.82 4.72 -2.17
CA PHE A 37 19.89 5.50 -3.42
C PHE A 37 18.62 6.33 -3.70
N HIS A 38 17.51 6.03 -3.02
CA HIS A 38 16.25 6.77 -3.12
C HIS A 38 15.80 7.27 -1.75
N GLN A 39 16.27 8.47 -1.36
CA GLN A 39 16.02 9.08 -0.04
C GLN A 39 14.54 9.39 0.28
N HIS A 40 13.63 9.21 -0.69
CA HIS A 40 12.21 9.52 -0.57
C HIS A 40 11.28 8.35 -0.90
N ALA A 41 11.81 7.11 -0.98
CA ALA A 41 11.01 5.93 -1.29
C ALA A 41 11.07 4.93 -0.13
N ALA A 42 9.90 4.40 0.25
CA ALA A 42 9.81 3.23 1.10
C ALA A 42 9.85 1.98 0.22
N ILE A 43 10.34 0.87 0.77
CA ILE A 43 10.38 -0.41 0.08
C ILE A 43 9.82 -1.46 1.02
N THR A 44 8.94 -2.31 0.50
CA THR A 44 8.40 -3.44 1.24
C THR A 44 9.02 -4.75 0.76
N CYS A 45 9.60 -5.51 1.70
CA CYS A 45 10.17 -6.84 1.47
C CYS A 45 9.52 -7.84 2.43
N GLY A 46 8.61 -8.69 1.94
CA GLY A 46 7.90 -9.61 2.84
C GLY A 46 7.04 -8.85 3.84
N ASN A 47 7.28 -9.12 5.12
CA ASN A 47 6.63 -8.44 6.24
C ASN A 47 7.40 -7.19 6.73
N ARG A 48 8.46 -6.77 6.04
CA ARG A 48 9.29 -5.63 6.46
C ARG A 48 9.09 -4.44 5.54
N ILE A 49 8.76 -3.29 6.13
CA ILE A 49 8.63 -2.01 5.43
C ILE A 49 9.82 -1.14 5.83
N TYR A 50 10.66 -0.79 4.86
CA TYR A 50 11.84 0.03 5.05
C TYR A 50 11.50 1.48 4.71
N PHE A 51 11.43 2.34 5.72
CA PHE A 51 11.24 3.78 5.51
C PHE A 51 12.58 4.52 5.50
N PRO A 52 12.74 5.57 4.67
CA PRO A 52 13.87 6.48 4.79
C PRO A 52 13.87 7.18 6.15
N THR A 53 15.05 7.47 6.66
CA THR A 53 15.28 8.09 7.98
C THR A 53 14.43 9.34 8.21
N ALA A 54 14.28 10.20 7.20
CA ALA A 54 13.51 11.45 7.28
C ALA A 54 12.00 11.26 7.49
N TYR A 55 11.48 10.08 7.15
CA TYR A 55 10.04 9.78 7.20
C TYR A 55 9.67 8.72 8.23
N PHE A 56 10.65 8.07 8.85
CA PHE A 56 10.41 7.22 9.99
C PHE A 56 9.75 8.00 11.14
N THR A 57 8.86 7.32 11.86
CA THR A 57 8.17 7.86 13.03
C THR A 57 7.79 6.71 13.96
N ASP A 58 7.66 7.01 15.25
CA ASP A 58 7.28 6.03 16.26
C ASP A 58 5.83 5.56 16.10
N ASP A 59 4.94 6.42 15.59
CA ASP A 59 3.55 6.10 15.28
C ASP A 59 3.06 6.92 14.09
N PHE A 60 2.80 6.28 12.95
CA PHE A 60 2.30 6.95 11.74
C PHE A 60 0.92 7.58 11.96
N VAL A 61 0.08 7.01 12.82
CA VAL A 61 -1.27 7.53 13.12
C VAL A 61 -1.20 8.86 13.86
N ALA A 62 -0.16 9.10 14.65
CA ALA A 62 0.08 10.36 15.34
C ALA A 62 0.64 11.48 14.43
N THR A 63 0.82 11.21 13.13
CA THR A 63 1.39 12.17 12.17
C THR A 63 0.36 12.70 11.17
N THR A 64 0.82 13.19 10.01
CA THR A 64 -0.06 13.76 8.98
C THR A 64 -0.85 12.68 8.25
N LEU A 65 -2.03 13.04 7.73
CA LEU A 65 -2.86 12.14 6.93
C LEU A 65 -2.09 11.56 5.72
N SER A 66 -1.18 12.33 5.13
CA SER A 66 -0.30 11.88 4.04
C SER A 66 0.64 10.75 4.48
N ARG A 67 1.22 10.83 5.68
CA ARG A 67 2.08 9.76 6.23
C ARG A 67 1.27 8.51 6.58
N GLN A 68 0.06 8.68 7.13
CA GLN A 68 -0.86 7.56 7.35
C GLN A 68 -1.21 6.86 6.03
N ALA A 69 -1.53 7.64 4.99
CA ALA A 69 -1.85 7.13 3.67
C ALA A 69 -0.66 6.36 3.06
N TRP A 70 0.56 6.88 3.20
CA TRP A 70 1.77 6.19 2.76
C TRP A 70 2.00 4.86 3.49
N LEU A 71 1.76 4.80 4.80
CA LEU A 71 1.79 3.52 5.51
C LEU A 71 0.77 2.52 4.95
N ILE A 72 -0.46 2.97 4.66
CA ILE A 72 -1.49 2.12 4.03
C ILE A 72 -1.04 1.59 2.66
N HIS A 73 -0.37 2.42 1.85
CA HIS A 73 0.22 2.00 0.56
C HIS A 73 1.20 0.84 0.75
N GLU A 74 2.16 0.98 1.67
CA GLU A 74 3.15 -0.06 1.93
C GLU A 74 2.53 -1.35 2.53
N LEU A 75 1.48 -1.22 3.34
CA LEU A 75 0.76 -2.38 3.88
C LEU A 75 0.03 -3.20 2.80
N ILE A 76 -0.31 -2.61 1.67
CA ILE A 76 -0.80 -3.37 0.52
C ILE A 76 0.31 -4.21 -0.12
N HIS A 77 1.55 -3.73 -0.15
CA HIS A 77 2.68 -4.54 -0.57
C HIS A 77 2.95 -5.70 0.39
N VAL A 78 2.78 -5.50 1.70
CA VAL A 78 2.83 -6.59 2.68
C VAL A 78 1.74 -7.62 2.36
N TRP A 79 0.50 -7.18 2.16
CA TRP A 79 -0.60 -8.07 1.79
C TRP A 79 -0.27 -8.86 0.51
N GLN A 80 0.20 -8.20 -0.54
CA GLN A 80 0.65 -8.86 -1.78
C GLN A 80 1.70 -9.94 -1.47
N SER A 81 2.72 -9.60 -0.68
CA SER A 81 3.80 -10.53 -0.36
C SER A 81 3.34 -11.73 0.48
N GLN A 82 2.47 -11.54 1.48
CA GLN A 82 1.94 -12.64 2.29
C GLN A 82 1.06 -13.60 1.47
N HIS A 83 0.50 -13.14 0.35
CA HIS A 83 -0.31 -13.97 -0.55
C HIS A 83 0.51 -14.58 -1.71
N GLY A 84 1.85 -14.52 -1.62
CA GLY A 84 2.77 -15.16 -2.56
C GLY A 84 3.17 -14.32 -3.77
N PHE A 85 2.82 -13.02 -3.79
CA PHE A 85 3.23 -12.14 -4.88
C PHE A 85 4.67 -11.64 -4.70
N PRO A 86 5.53 -11.73 -5.74
CA PRO A 86 6.92 -11.34 -5.63
C PRO A 86 7.14 -9.82 -5.79
N VAL A 87 6.76 -9.05 -4.75
CA VAL A 87 6.80 -7.57 -4.74
C VAL A 87 8.14 -7.00 -5.23
N LEU A 88 9.27 -7.54 -4.75
CA LEU A 88 10.59 -7.05 -5.15
C LEU A 88 10.88 -7.26 -6.64
N LEU A 89 10.57 -8.45 -7.18
CA LEU A 89 10.78 -8.73 -8.61
C LEU A 89 9.87 -7.85 -9.47
N ALA A 90 8.63 -7.65 -9.03
CA ALA A 90 7.67 -6.76 -9.66
C ALA A 90 8.13 -5.29 -9.66
N GLY A 91 8.71 -4.82 -8.56
CA GLY A 91 9.31 -3.48 -8.46
C GLY A 91 10.47 -3.30 -9.42
N VAL A 92 11.39 -4.27 -9.50
CA VAL A 92 12.49 -4.27 -10.48
C VAL A 92 11.94 -4.23 -11.92
N TYR A 93 10.95 -5.07 -12.22
CA TYR A 93 10.30 -5.10 -13.53
C TYR A 93 9.68 -3.74 -13.92
N LEU A 94 8.98 -3.09 -12.99
CA LEU A 94 8.43 -1.75 -13.20
C LEU A 94 9.54 -0.72 -13.40
N ALA A 95 10.63 -0.78 -12.63
CA ALA A 95 11.77 0.10 -12.79
C ALA A 95 12.40 -0.04 -14.18
N MET A 96 12.60 -1.27 -14.67
CA MET A 96 13.12 -1.56 -16.01
C MET A 96 12.23 -1.00 -17.12
N LYS A 97 10.91 -0.94 -16.90
CA LYS A 97 9.94 -0.31 -17.81
C LYS A 97 9.81 1.21 -17.64
N ALA A 98 10.72 1.85 -16.90
CA ALA A 98 10.65 3.25 -16.52
C ALA A 98 9.33 3.62 -15.81
N GLY A 99 8.71 2.67 -15.11
CA GLY A 99 7.44 2.85 -14.40
C GLY A 99 7.51 3.91 -13.31
N TYR A 100 8.64 4.04 -12.62
CA TYR A 100 8.79 5.06 -11.58
C TYR A 100 9.08 6.46 -12.13
N HIS A 101 9.49 6.58 -13.41
CA HIS A 101 9.69 7.87 -14.06
C HIS A 101 8.35 8.63 -14.18
N HIS A 102 8.31 9.87 -13.69
CA HIS A 102 7.08 10.66 -13.53
C HIS A 102 5.90 9.91 -12.89
N ARG A 103 6.20 8.99 -11.96
CA ARG A 103 5.20 8.21 -11.22
C ARG A 103 4.23 7.41 -12.11
N ARG A 104 4.64 6.99 -13.32
CA ARG A 104 3.78 6.26 -14.27
C ARG A 104 3.17 4.99 -13.69
N ALA A 105 3.91 4.24 -12.87
CA ALA A 105 3.46 3.01 -12.24
C ALA A 105 2.31 3.24 -11.25
N TYR A 106 2.18 4.43 -10.68
CA TYR A 106 1.12 4.79 -9.72
C TYR A 106 -0.16 5.28 -10.43
N ARG A 107 -0.08 5.68 -11.70
CA ARG A 107 -1.23 6.22 -12.44
C ARG A 107 -2.12 5.07 -12.89
N TYR A 108 -3.25 4.88 -12.22
CA TYR A 108 -4.29 3.94 -12.63
C TYR A 108 -5.30 4.59 -13.59
N PRO A 109 -6.02 3.80 -14.42
CA PRO A 109 -7.08 4.31 -15.30
C PRO A 109 -8.22 4.97 -14.52
N PRO A 110 -9.02 5.86 -15.11
CA PRO A 110 -10.22 6.39 -14.46
C PRO A 110 -11.07 5.31 -13.76
N LEU A 111 -11.59 5.59 -12.56
CA LEU A 111 -12.22 4.58 -11.69
C LEU A 111 -13.43 3.86 -12.32
N ASN A 112 -14.05 4.47 -13.32
CA ASN A 112 -15.14 3.88 -14.11
C ASN A 112 -14.65 2.85 -15.16
N GLU A 113 -13.41 2.97 -15.62
CA GLU A 113 -12.77 2.02 -16.56
C GLU A 113 -12.20 0.79 -15.83
N ILE A 114 -11.91 0.93 -14.53
CA ILE A 114 -11.46 -0.18 -13.70
C ILE A 114 -12.63 -1.16 -13.49
N LYS A 115 -12.58 -2.32 -14.17
CA LYS A 115 -13.52 -3.43 -13.98
C LYS A 115 -13.37 -4.16 -12.64
N TYR A 116 -12.15 -4.58 -12.26
CA TYR A 116 -11.84 -5.32 -11.03
C TYR A 116 -10.43 -5.00 -10.49
N PHE A 117 -10.21 -5.16 -9.19
CA PHE A 117 -8.95 -4.78 -8.51
C PHE A 117 -7.68 -5.46 -9.07
N GLY A 118 -7.76 -6.77 -9.37
CA GLY A 118 -6.65 -7.55 -9.95
C GLY A 118 -6.18 -7.13 -11.35
N GLN A 119 -6.90 -6.22 -12.04
CA GLN A 119 -6.43 -5.70 -13.34
C GLN A 119 -5.28 -4.70 -13.19
N LEU A 120 -5.12 -4.15 -11.98
CA LEU A 120 -4.15 -3.12 -11.67
C LEU A 120 -2.80 -3.76 -11.37
N ASN A 121 -1.71 -3.08 -11.73
CA ASN A 121 -0.37 -3.48 -11.31
C ASN A 121 -0.19 -3.28 -9.78
N MET A 122 0.93 -3.76 -9.23
CA MET A 122 1.13 -3.73 -7.77
C MET A 122 1.07 -2.34 -7.14
N GLU A 123 1.61 -1.33 -7.83
CA GLU A 123 1.68 0.07 -7.36
C GLU A 123 0.31 0.76 -7.52
N GLN A 124 -0.40 0.46 -8.61
CA GLN A 124 -1.76 0.95 -8.83
C GLN A 124 -2.74 0.42 -7.79
N GLN A 125 -2.59 -0.85 -7.39
CA GLN A 125 -3.39 -1.43 -6.31
C GLN A 125 -3.16 -0.70 -4.99
N ALA A 126 -1.90 -0.53 -4.61
CA ALA A 126 -1.52 0.17 -3.39
C ALA A 126 -1.98 1.64 -3.40
N GLN A 127 -1.79 2.34 -4.54
CA GLN A 127 -2.27 3.71 -4.73
C GLN A 127 -3.79 3.81 -4.65
N LEU A 128 -4.54 2.84 -5.23
CA LEU A 128 -6.00 2.85 -5.16
C LEU A 128 -6.52 2.71 -3.72
N VAL A 129 -5.89 1.85 -2.91
CA VAL A 129 -6.26 1.68 -1.50
C VAL A 129 -5.85 2.91 -0.68
N GLN A 130 -4.70 3.50 -0.96
CA GLN A 130 -4.27 4.76 -0.36
C GLN A 130 -5.31 5.87 -0.62
N ASP A 131 -5.77 6.02 -1.87
CA ASP A 131 -6.75 7.03 -2.25
C ASP A 131 -8.13 6.74 -1.63
N TYR A 132 -8.51 5.47 -1.49
CA TYR A 132 -9.71 5.07 -0.75
C TYR A 132 -9.63 5.48 0.74
N PHE A 133 -8.48 5.26 1.38
CA PHE A 133 -8.26 5.71 2.76
C PHE A 133 -8.39 7.23 2.88
N LEU A 134 -7.79 7.99 1.96
CA LEU A 134 -7.92 9.45 1.92
C LEU A 134 -9.39 9.89 1.73
N ALA A 135 -10.14 9.20 0.86
CA ALA A 135 -11.57 9.48 0.66
C ALA A 135 -12.40 9.27 1.93
N LEU A 136 -12.10 8.21 2.71
CA LEU A 136 -12.73 7.95 4.01
C LEU A 136 -12.37 9.00 5.05
N ALA A 137 -11.15 9.53 5.02
CA ALA A 137 -10.68 10.59 5.89
C ALA A 137 -11.21 12.00 5.51
N GLY A 138 -12.04 12.11 4.46
CA GLY A 138 -12.67 13.36 4.04
C GLY A 138 -11.83 14.22 3.08
N ASP A 139 -10.78 13.66 2.45
CA ASP A 139 -10.01 14.37 1.44
C ASP A 139 -10.89 14.69 0.22
N SER A 140 -11.10 15.99 -0.05
CA SER A 140 -12.06 16.48 -1.05
C SER A 140 -11.75 16.00 -2.48
N ARG A 141 -10.48 15.67 -2.79
CA ARG A 141 -10.06 15.20 -4.11
C ARG A 141 -10.54 13.78 -4.39
N HIS A 142 -10.75 12.98 -3.35
CA HIS A 142 -11.08 11.56 -3.45
C HIS A 142 -12.49 11.24 -2.92
N HIS A 143 -13.04 12.09 -2.05
CA HIS A 143 -14.32 11.85 -1.38
C HIS A 143 -15.50 11.64 -2.34
N SER A 144 -15.57 12.41 -3.43
CA SER A 144 -16.60 12.26 -4.49
C SER A 144 -16.58 10.89 -5.17
N HIS A 145 -15.47 10.16 -5.07
CA HIS A 145 -15.26 8.86 -5.69
C HIS A 145 -15.49 7.67 -4.75
N LEU A 146 -15.92 7.90 -3.51
CA LEU A 146 -16.03 6.85 -2.48
C LEU A 146 -16.86 5.64 -2.91
N LEU A 147 -17.94 5.85 -3.66
CA LEU A 147 -18.76 4.75 -4.19
C LEU A 147 -17.99 3.85 -5.17
N HIS A 148 -17.14 4.45 -6.01
CA HIS A 148 -16.31 3.71 -6.97
C HIS A 148 -15.23 2.89 -6.25
N PHE A 149 -14.56 3.49 -5.26
CA PHE A 149 -13.60 2.76 -4.43
C PHE A 149 -14.24 1.59 -3.71
N ARG A 150 -15.40 1.81 -3.06
CA ARG A 150 -16.16 0.74 -2.37
C ARG A 150 -16.54 -0.39 -3.32
N ARG A 151 -16.99 -0.07 -4.54
CA ARG A 151 -17.28 -1.09 -5.58
C ARG A 151 -16.05 -1.94 -5.90
N LEU A 152 -14.90 -1.30 -6.13
CA LEU A 152 -13.65 -1.95 -6.52
C LEU A 152 -13.02 -2.77 -5.41
N LEU A 153 -13.12 -2.29 -4.16
CA LEU A 153 -12.55 -2.93 -2.99
C LEU A 153 -13.50 -3.90 -2.29
N LYS A 154 -14.79 -3.95 -2.67
CA LYS A 154 -15.74 -4.93 -2.10
C LYS A 154 -15.22 -6.38 -2.16
N PRO A 155 -14.66 -6.89 -3.27
CA PRO A 155 -14.09 -8.24 -3.29
C PRO A 155 -12.89 -8.40 -2.36
N PHE A 156 -12.07 -7.35 -2.23
CA PHE A 156 -10.92 -7.32 -1.33
C PHE A 156 -11.36 -7.37 0.13
N VAL A 157 -12.34 -6.55 0.52
CA VAL A 157 -12.88 -6.53 1.90
C VAL A 157 -13.58 -7.85 2.24
N ASN A 158 -14.32 -8.44 1.29
CA ASN A 158 -15.09 -9.66 1.55
C ASN A 158 -14.23 -10.94 1.51
N HIS A 159 -13.24 -10.98 0.62
CA HIS A 159 -12.41 -12.16 0.39
C HIS A 159 -10.94 -11.76 0.19
N PRO A 160 -10.31 -11.20 1.22
CA PRO A 160 -8.97 -10.63 1.07
C PRO A 160 -7.90 -11.66 0.75
N HIS A 161 -8.12 -12.92 1.09
CA HIS A 161 -7.20 -14.02 0.78
C HIS A 161 -7.36 -14.58 -0.64
N ASN A 162 -8.27 -14.01 -1.45
CA ASN A 162 -8.46 -14.43 -2.82
C ASN A 162 -7.28 -13.98 -3.69
N GLN A 163 -6.42 -14.93 -4.05
CA GLN A 163 -5.24 -14.68 -4.90
C GLN A 163 -5.57 -14.11 -6.29
N ARG A 164 -6.81 -14.22 -6.78
CA ARG A 164 -7.25 -13.55 -8.03
C ARG A 164 -7.28 -12.03 -7.93
N LEU A 165 -7.13 -11.49 -6.72
CA LEU A 165 -7.01 -10.05 -6.48
C LEU A 165 -5.58 -9.56 -6.65
N LEU A 166 -4.59 -10.45 -6.67
CA LEU A 166 -3.20 -10.08 -6.89
C LEU A 166 -3.00 -9.53 -8.31
N PRO A 167 -1.99 -8.66 -8.52
CA PRO A 167 -1.64 -8.20 -9.85
C PRO A 167 -1.20 -9.37 -10.74
N HIS A 168 -1.40 -9.21 -12.05
CA HIS A 168 -0.85 -10.10 -13.07
C HIS A 168 0.14 -9.32 -13.94
N TYR A 169 1.37 -9.85 -14.08
CA TYR A 169 2.43 -9.29 -14.95
C TYR A 169 2.68 -10.17 -16.16
#